data_AF-A0A948DHH2-F1
#
_entry.id   AF-A0A948DHH2-F1
#
_cell.length_a   1.000
_cell.length_b   1.000
_cell.length_c   1.000
_cell.angle_alpha   90.00
_cell.angle_beta   90.00
_cell.angle_gamma   90.00
#
_symmetry.space_group_name_H-M   'P 1'
#
loop_
_entity.id
_entity.type
_entity.pdbx_description
1 polymer ?
#
loop_
_entity_poly.entity_id
_entity_poly.type
_entity_poly.pdbx_seq_one_letter_code
_entity_poly.pdbx_strand_id
1 'polypeptide(L)'
;MAKKLVLLLLLFLAILVFINASTAAPYLSIYAPEKNTITYKDVIMLNGKAKGYDKVLVNGEQIEVDSQGIFSAGLFLVPGKNYVKVEAVTKDGAIDEVTRKILKRVIPQDVAALKEADPKHYSIEPIIDLTTLGIAEEYPDGNFYPKGWIFRGELATWIAKATGLKTFMQKVDPAPDVPLNHWRAPFIKACLDAGYMKIYPDGNFGLNDGIMRSETVTVVIRIVGDKIYPDVKKVFSDVPLLLSEAKVIYSAWKKGLIEGISRKHRMFDPNRFITREETATLIARLPGVKEQIADQFDFSKGYSEKNYADVNTAPKIVWFYIVPERILKAASQVVLIKAKVKDWQGYEDISVVKVDLRDLWGPPDAEMYDTGEEGDETAKDSIFTLRLVVSPEATGTPTLKVTAMDRKGWEGEAYNSIIIVE
;
A
#
# COMPACT_ATOMS: atom_id res chain seq x y z
N MET A 1 32.80 -69.79 11.74
CA MET A 1 32.85 -68.77 10.66
C MET A 1 31.48 -68.25 10.26
N ALA A 2 30.48 -69.09 10.01
CA ALA A 2 29.15 -68.68 9.52
C ALA A 2 28.43 -67.61 10.38
N LYS A 3 28.49 -67.67 11.71
CA LYS A 3 27.84 -66.67 12.60
C LYS A 3 28.46 -65.26 12.53
N LYS A 4 29.77 -65.14 12.26
CA LYS A 4 30.43 -63.83 12.09
C LYS A 4 30.11 -63.19 10.73
N LEU A 5 29.89 -64.01 9.70
CA LEU A 5 29.54 -63.53 8.35
C LEU A 5 28.10 -63.00 8.30
N VAL A 6 27.16 -63.66 8.98
CA VAL A 6 25.75 -63.20 9.10
C VAL A 6 25.65 -61.90 9.90
N LEU A 7 26.46 -61.75 10.97
CA LEU A 7 26.50 -60.52 11.75
C LEU A 7 27.08 -59.34 10.94
N LEU A 8 28.12 -59.58 10.12
CA LEU A 8 28.68 -58.57 9.23
C LEU A 8 27.69 -58.17 8.12
N LEU A 9 26.95 -59.15 7.56
CA LEU A 9 25.94 -58.89 6.52
C LEU A 9 24.74 -58.11 7.06
N LEU A 10 24.30 -58.40 8.29
CA LEU A 10 23.24 -57.65 8.97
C LEU A 10 23.70 -56.25 9.41
N LEU A 11 24.97 -56.08 9.79
CA LEU A 11 25.54 -54.75 10.04
C LEU A 11 25.65 -53.94 8.74
N PHE A 12 26.02 -54.57 7.62
CA PHE A 12 26.08 -53.93 6.31
C PHE A 12 24.69 -53.60 5.76
N LEU A 13 23.68 -54.46 5.98
CA LEU A 13 22.28 -54.16 5.66
C LEU A 13 21.72 -53.06 6.56
N ALA A 14 22.05 -53.04 7.86
CA ALA A 14 21.64 -51.96 8.76
C ALA A 14 22.29 -50.62 8.37
N ILE A 15 23.58 -50.63 7.99
CA ILE A 15 24.28 -49.43 7.50
C ILE A 15 23.74 -48.98 6.13
N LEU A 16 23.29 -49.89 5.25
CA LEU A 16 22.60 -49.50 4.00
C LEU A 16 21.15 -49.04 4.21
N VAL A 17 20.44 -49.55 5.22
CA VAL A 17 19.07 -49.12 5.56
C VAL A 17 19.07 -47.74 6.24
N PHE A 18 20.19 -47.31 6.84
CA PHE A 18 20.36 -45.95 7.35
C PHE A 18 20.77 -44.90 6.30
N ILE A 19 21.07 -45.28 5.06
CA ILE A 19 21.56 -44.33 4.02
C ILE A 19 20.47 -43.85 3.07
N ASN A 20 19.24 -44.39 3.11
CA ASN A 20 18.15 -43.91 2.24
C ASN A 20 16.82 -43.72 2.96
N ALA A 21 16.83 -42.93 4.05
CA ALA A 21 15.69 -42.03 4.24
C ALA A 21 15.85 -40.94 3.18
N SER A 22 15.29 -41.15 1.98
CA SER A 22 15.19 -40.10 0.98
C SER A 22 14.28 -39.01 1.55
N THR A 23 14.86 -38.08 2.29
CA THR A 23 14.21 -36.83 2.62
C THR A 23 14.00 -36.14 1.28
N ALA A 24 12.74 -36.00 0.86
CA ALA A 24 12.41 -35.26 -0.34
C ALA A 24 13.18 -33.94 -0.36
N ALA A 25 13.76 -33.59 -1.50
CA ALA A 25 14.56 -32.38 -1.66
C ALA A 25 13.78 -31.16 -1.11
N PRO A 26 14.47 -30.21 -0.47
CA PRO A 26 13.83 -29.01 0.03
C PRO A 26 13.14 -28.27 -1.12
N TYR A 27 11.97 -27.68 -0.83
CA TYR A 27 11.11 -27.08 -1.84
C TYR A 27 10.50 -25.79 -1.31
N LEU A 28 10.78 -24.68 -1.99
CA LEU A 28 10.22 -23.35 -1.72
C LEU A 28 9.39 -22.88 -2.93
N SER A 29 8.14 -22.47 -2.69
CA SER A 29 7.33 -21.79 -3.69
C SER A 29 6.43 -20.72 -3.09
N ILE A 30 6.10 -19.74 -3.93
CA ILE A 30 5.18 -18.65 -3.59
C ILE A 30 4.01 -18.73 -4.57
N TYR A 31 2.80 -18.84 -4.04
CA TYR A 31 1.54 -18.91 -4.79
C TYR A 31 0.96 -17.52 -5.06
N ALA A 32 1.10 -16.62 -4.10
CA ALA A 32 0.67 -15.22 -4.21
C ALA A 32 1.65 -14.30 -3.48
N PRO A 33 1.86 -13.06 -3.93
CA PRO A 33 1.39 -12.54 -5.21
C PRO A 33 2.11 -13.21 -6.41
N GLU A 34 1.61 -13.02 -7.62
CA GLU A 34 2.30 -13.45 -8.84
C GLU A 34 3.57 -12.62 -9.08
N LYS A 35 4.47 -13.11 -9.95
CA LYS A 35 5.61 -12.30 -10.40
C LYS A 35 5.10 -11.05 -11.11
N ASN A 36 5.72 -9.90 -10.84
CA ASN A 36 5.41 -8.61 -11.47
C ASN A 36 3.95 -8.16 -11.27
N THR A 37 3.46 -8.24 -10.04
CA THR A 37 2.08 -7.88 -9.69
C THR A 37 1.86 -6.36 -9.75
N ILE A 38 0.72 -5.93 -10.26
CA ILE A 38 0.24 -4.53 -10.19
C ILE A 38 -1.04 -4.52 -9.35
N THR A 39 -1.13 -3.64 -8.35
CA THR A 39 -2.26 -3.58 -7.42
C THR A 39 -2.56 -2.14 -7.01
N TYR A 40 -3.78 -1.88 -6.55
CA TYR A 40 -4.15 -0.64 -5.85
C TYR A 40 -4.28 -0.84 -4.34
N LYS A 41 -4.14 -2.08 -3.86
CA LYS A 41 -4.31 -2.40 -2.44
C LYS A 41 -3.09 -1.92 -1.65
N ASP A 42 -3.32 -1.33 -0.49
CA ASP A 42 -2.28 -1.02 0.49
C ASP A 42 -1.62 -2.28 1.06
N VAL A 43 -2.37 -3.37 1.06
CA VAL A 43 -1.97 -4.64 1.64
C VAL A 43 -2.28 -5.78 0.67
N ILE A 44 -1.34 -6.70 0.53
CA ILE A 44 -1.55 -7.98 -0.17
C ILE A 44 -1.01 -9.15 0.64
N MET A 45 -1.54 -10.34 0.39
CA MET A 45 -1.05 -11.57 1.02
C MET A 45 0.11 -12.16 0.23
N LEU A 46 1.20 -12.44 0.93
CA LEU A 46 2.22 -13.38 0.51
C LEU A 46 1.82 -14.77 1.01
N ASN A 47 1.54 -15.69 0.10
CA ASN A 47 1.21 -17.07 0.41
C ASN A 47 2.19 -17.99 -0.29
N GLY A 48 2.72 -18.98 0.43
CA GLY A 48 3.65 -19.93 -0.15
C GLY A 48 3.76 -21.21 0.64
N LYS A 49 4.66 -22.06 0.18
CA LYS A 49 4.98 -23.34 0.80
C LYS A 49 6.49 -23.55 0.83
N ALA A 50 6.99 -23.94 1.99
CA ALA A 50 8.37 -24.27 2.25
C ALA A 50 8.42 -25.61 3.01
N LYS A 51 9.10 -26.61 2.45
CA LYS A 51 9.28 -27.92 3.10
C LYS A 51 10.75 -28.32 3.02
N GLY A 52 11.28 -28.90 4.10
CA GLY A 52 12.68 -29.28 4.20
C GLY A 52 13.61 -28.16 4.68
N TYR A 53 13.06 -27.06 5.19
CA TYR A 53 13.79 -25.92 5.73
C TYR A 53 13.65 -25.82 7.24
N ASP A 54 14.65 -25.21 7.88
CA ASP A 54 14.66 -24.88 9.31
C ASP A 54 13.87 -23.60 9.59
N LYS A 55 14.01 -22.60 8.70
CA LYS A 55 13.28 -21.32 8.79
C LYS A 55 13.01 -20.71 7.43
N VAL A 56 12.01 -19.85 7.37
CA VAL A 56 11.67 -19.00 6.21
C VAL A 56 11.72 -17.54 6.64
N LEU A 57 12.34 -16.70 5.83
CA LEU A 57 12.51 -15.27 6.02
C LEU A 57 11.81 -14.55 4.88
N VAL A 58 11.11 -13.45 5.18
CA VAL A 58 10.56 -12.51 4.21
C VAL A 58 11.19 -11.17 4.50
N ASN A 59 11.96 -10.63 3.55
CA ASN A 59 12.71 -9.39 3.70
C ASN A 59 13.63 -9.39 4.94
N GLY A 60 14.15 -10.57 5.32
CA GLY A 60 14.97 -10.77 6.52
C GLY A 60 14.18 -11.10 7.79
N GLU A 61 12.85 -10.96 7.79
CA GLU A 61 12.00 -11.26 8.94
C GLU A 61 11.55 -12.72 8.92
N GLN A 62 11.80 -13.46 10.01
CA GLN A 62 11.42 -14.87 10.10
C GLN A 62 9.90 -15.01 10.27
N ILE A 63 9.28 -15.79 9.37
CA ILE A 63 7.85 -16.10 9.40
C ILE A 63 7.59 -17.55 9.83
N GLU A 64 6.43 -17.80 10.42
CA GLU A 64 6.02 -19.17 10.74
C GLU A 64 5.64 -19.95 9.48
N VAL A 65 6.00 -21.24 9.52
CA VAL A 65 5.61 -22.23 8.53
C VAL A 65 4.86 -23.31 9.29
N ASP A 66 3.65 -23.63 8.87
CA ASP A 66 2.82 -24.63 9.53
C ASP A 66 3.34 -26.06 9.30
N SER A 67 2.68 -27.04 9.93
CA SER A 67 3.04 -28.46 9.82
C SER A 67 2.91 -29.04 8.40
N GLN A 68 2.12 -28.39 7.54
CA GLN A 68 1.98 -28.75 6.13
C GLN A 68 3.02 -28.06 5.23
N GLY A 69 3.85 -27.19 5.80
CA GLY A 69 4.84 -26.38 5.10
C GLY A 69 4.28 -25.07 4.56
N ILE A 70 3.04 -24.70 4.89
CA ILE A 70 2.39 -23.49 4.37
C ILE A 70 2.82 -22.30 5.22
N PHE A 71 3.08 -21.18 4.56
CA PHE A 71 3.33 -19.91 5.22
C PHE A 71 2.50 -18.81 4.58
N SER A 72 2.17 -17.81 5.40
CA SER A 72 1.46 -16.62 4.96
C SER A 72 2.00 -15.40 5.69
N ALA A 73 2.11 -14.28 4.99
CA ALA A 73 2.46 -13.00 5.57
C ALA A 73 1.73 -11.87 4.85
N GLY A 74 1.41 -10.82 5.59
CA GLY A 74 0.96 -9.56 5.03
C GLY A 74 2.11 -8.75 4.48
N LEU A 75 1.91 -8.15 3.31
CA LEU A 75 2.84 -7.19 2.71
C LEU A 75 2.16 -5.83 2.66
N PHE A 76 2.66 -4.89 3.47
CA PHE A 76 2.30 -3.49 3.38
C PHE A 76 3.10 -2.83 2.26
N LEU A 77 2.37 -2.22 1.34
CA LEU A 77 2.93 -1.64 0.14
C LEU A 77 2.94 -0.12 0.28
N VAL A 78 4.08 0.49 -0.06
CA VAL A 78 4.18 1.93 -0.28
C VAL A 78 3.84 2.25 -1.74
N PRO A 79 3.34 3.45 -2.07
CA PRO A 79 3.15 3.86 -3.46
C PRO A 79 4.39 3.61 -4.32
N GLY A 80 4.20 3.04 -5.51
CA GLY A 80 5.27 2.70 -6.44
C GLY A 80 5.81 1.28 -6.27
N LYS A 81 7.12 1.11 -6.51
CA LYS A 81 7.78 -0.19 -6.61
C LYS A 81 8.07 -0.76 -5.21
N ASN A 82 7.59 -1.98 -4.96
CA ASN A 82 7.82 -2.75 -3.74
C ASN A 82 8.51 -4.08 -4.09
N TYR A 83 9.57 -4.41 -3.37
CA TYR A 83 10.35 -5.62 -3.54
C TYR A 83 10.10 -6.58 -2.36
N VAL A 84 10.06 -7.86 -2.66
CA VAL A 84 9.92 -8.92 -1.66
C VAL A 84 10.94 -9.99 -1.96
N LYS A 85 11.74 -10.33 -0.97
CA LYS A 85 12.71 -11.42 -1.00
C LYS A 85 12.25 -12.46 0.02
N VAL A 86 12.02 -13.68 -0.44
CA VAL A 86 11.69 -14.81 0.43
C VAL A 86 12.86 -15.78 0.39
N GLU A 87 13.43 -16.05 1.56
CA GLU A 87 14.57 -16.95 1.73
C GLU A 87 14.15 -18.11 2.61
N ALA A 88 14.42 -19.34 2.19
CA ALA A 88 14.23 -20.52 3.02
C ALA A 88 15.59 -21.14 3.31
N VAL A 89 15.87 -21.36 4.60
CA VAL A 89 17.20 -21.74 5.08
C VAL A 89 17.14 -23.15 5.66
N THR A 90 18.00 -24.04 5.20
CA THR A 90 18.13 -25.41 5.72
C THR A 90 18.95 -25.42 7.02
N LYS A 91 18.96 -26.55 7.74
CA LYS A 91 19.70 -26.69 9.01
C LYS A 91 21.21 -26.53 8.85
N ASP A 92 21.75 -26.92 7.71
CA ASP A 92 23.15 -26.77 7.32
C ASP A 92 23.47 -25.39 6.72
N GLY A 93 22.47 -24.51 6.61
CA GLY A 93 22.65 -23.12 6.20
C GLY A 93 22.56 -22.85 4.69
N ALA A 94 22.16 -23.84 3.88
CA ALA A 94 21.86 -23.60 2.47
C ALA A 94 20.61 -22.72 2.34
N ILE A 95 20.60 -21.83 1.34
CA ILE A 95 19.55 -20.83 1.13
C ILE A 95 18.94 -21.01 -0.25
N ASP A 96 17.62 -21.21 -0.28
CA ASP A 96 16.81 -21.07 -1.49
C ASP A 96 16.10 -19.71 -1.46
N GLU A 97 16.15 -18.98 -2.58
CA GLU A 97 15.59 -17.63 -2.69
C GLU A 97 14.53 -17.56 -3.78
N VAL A 98 13.41 -16.89 -3.47
CA VAL A 98 12.41 -16.49 -4.46
C VAL A 98 12.01 -15.03 -4.22
N THR A 99 11.89 -14.26 -5.31
CA THR A 99 11.55 -12.83 -5.23
C THR A 99 10.16 -12.53 -5.79
N ARG A 100 9.56 -11.44 -5.31
CA ARG A 100 8.40 -10.79 -5.93
C ARG A 100 8.66 -9.31 -6.12
N LYS A 101 8.11 -8.78 -7.21
CA LYS A 101 8.18 -7.38 -7.59
C LYS A 101 6.74 -6.91 -7.77
N ILE A 102 6.35 -5.90 -7.01
CA ILE A 102 4.97 -5.43 -6.94
C ILE A 102 4.96 -3.92 -7.20
N LEU A 103 4.15 -3.47 -8.15
CA LEU A 103 3.85 -2.05 -8.34
C LEU A 103 2.52 -1.74 -7.66
N LYS A 104 2.56 -0.96 -6.59
CA LYS A 104 1.36 -0.39 -5.97
C LYS A 104 1.04 0.94 -6.66
N ARG A 105 -0.04 0.95 -7.45
CA ARG A 105 -0.59 2.18 -8.03
C ARG A 105 -1.54 2.84 -7.05
N VAL A 106 -1.68 4.16 -7.15
CA VAL A 106 -2.56 4.95 -6.27
C VAL A 106 -3.72 5.49 -7.09
N ILE A 107 -4.95 5.13 -6.71
CA ILE A 107 -6.17 5.63 -7.34
C ILE A 107 -7.00 6.42 -6.31
N PRO A 108 -7.13 7.74 -6.48
CA PRO A 108 -7.99 8.55 -5.60
C PRO A 108 -9.45 8.09 -5.66
N GLN A 109 -10.21 8.30 -4.59
CA GLN A 109 -11.57 7.78 -4.44
C GLN A 109 -12.51 8.26 -5.57
N ASP A 110 -12.57 9.57 -5.81
CA ASP A 110 -13.40 10.16 -6.86
C ASP A 110 -12.92 9.81 -8.28
N VAL A 111 -11.64 9.46 -8.45
CA VAL A 111 -11.09 8.94 -9.71
C VAL A 111 -11.47 7.49 -9.92
N ALA A 112 -11.55 6.67 -8.87
CA ALA A 112 -12.10 5.32 -8.95
C ALA A 112 -13.57 5.36 -9.39
N ALA A 113 -14.38 6.22 -8.78
CA ALA A 113 -15.77 6.44 -9.18
C ALA A 113 -15.88 6.95 -10.64
N LEU A 114 -15.01 7.87 -11.05
CA LEU A 114 -14.92 8.32 -12.45
C LEU A 114 -14.57 7.17 -13.40
N LYS A 115 -13.64 6.30 -13.02
CA LYS A 115 -13.23 5.13 -13.83
C LYS A 115 -14.34 4.11 -13.99
N GLU A 116 -15.20 3.94 -12.99
CA GLU A 116 -16.40 3.10 -13.10
C GLU A 116 -17.43 3.71 -14.05
N ALA A 117 -17.65 5.02 -13.97
CA ALA A 117 -18.65 5.73 -14.78
C ALA A 117 -18.21 5.95 -16.25
N ASP A 118 -16.95 6.33 -16.48
CA ASP A 118 -16.35 6.51 -17.80
C ASP A 118 -14.93 5.94 -17.82
N PRO A 119 -14.77 4.62 -18.04
CA PRO A 119 -13.46 3.95 -18.03
C PRO A 119 -12.46 4.49 -19.06
N LYS A 120 -12.92 5.25 -20.06
CA LYS A 120 -12.08 5.83 -21.12
C LYS A 120 -11.84 7.33 -20.91
N HIS A 121 -12.23 7.89 -19.76
CA HIS A 121 -12.00 9.28 -19.46
C HIS A 121 -10.50 9.59 -19.53
N TYR A 122 -10.14 10.60 -20.32
CA TYR A 122 -8.77 10.87 -20.76
C TYR A 122 -7.78 11.15 -19.61
N SER A 123 -8.27 11.59 -18.45
CA SER A 123 -7.46 11.99 -17.30
C SER A 123 -7.21 10.87 -16.29
N ILE A 124 -7.90 9.72 -16.37
CA ILE A 124 -7.79 8.66 -15.35
C ILE A 124 -6.35 8.17 -15.20
N GLU A 125 -5.73 7.70 -16.29
CA GLU A 125 -4.36 7.17 -16.21
C GLU A 125 -3.34 8.26 -15.88
N PRO A 126 -3.37 9.48 -16.48
CA PRO A 126 -2.49 10.57 -16.04
C PRO A 126 -2.61 10.90 -14.55
N ILE A 127 -3.81 10.87 -13.98
CA ILE A 127 -3.98 11.13 -12.54
C ILE A 127 -3.34 9.99 -11.74
N ILE A 128 -3.69 8.73 -12.02
CA ILE A 128 -3.16 7.56 -11.31
C ILE A 128 -1.63 7.49 -11.43
N ASP A 129 -1.07 7.79 -12.59
CA ASP A 129 0.37 7.75 -12.82
C ASP A 129 1.11 8.81 -11.99
N LEU A 130 0.58 10.03 -11.94
CA LEU A 130 1.21 11.12 -11.20
C LEU A 130 1.02 11.00 -9.68
N THR A 131 -0.12 10.47 -9.21
CA THR A 131 -0.31 10.17 -7.78
C THR A 131 0.59 9.02 -7.35
N THR A 132 0.75 7.99 -8.18
CA THR A 132 1.67 6.87 -7.89
C THR A 132 3.13 7.33 -7.82
N LEU A 133 3.54 8.29 -8.67
CA LEU A 133 4.87 8.92 -8.58
C LEU A 133 5.02 9.91 -7.41
N GLY A 134 3.94 10.20 -6.68
CA GLY A 134 3.89 11.23 -5.66
C GLY A 134 4.03 12.66 -6.19
N ILE A 135 3.96 12.85 -7.51
CA ILE A 135 4.01 14.16 -8.18
C ILE A 135 2.73 14.93 -7.91
N ALA A 136 1.59 14.30 -8.19
CA ALA A 136 0.28 14.87 -7.93
C ALA A 136 -0.21 14.43 -6.55
N GLU A 137 -0.89 15.33 -5.85
CA GLU A 137 -1.29 15.13 -4.46
C GLU A 137 -2.81 15.04 -4.36
N GLU A 138 -3.27 14.11 -3.54
CA GLU A 138 -4.67 14.03 -3.09
C GLU A 138 -4.93 15.00 -1.94
N TYR A 139 -6.20 15.28 -1.68
CA TYR A 139 -6.60 15.98 -0.47
C TYR A 139 -6.69 14.99 0.71
N PRO A 140 -6.66 15.47 1.98
CA PRO A 140 -6.70 14.61 3.16
C PRO A 140 -7.94 13.70 3.27
N ASP A 141 -8.97 13.99 2.50
CA ASP A 141 -10.20 13.19 2.40
C ASP A 141 -10.12 12.04 1.38
N GLY A 142 -8.96 11.86 0.72
CA GLY A 142 -8.73 10.81 -0.28
C GLY A 142 -9.25 11.15 -1.69
N ASN A 143 -9.74 12.36 -1.92
CA ASN A 143 -10.23 12.80 -3.22
C ASN A 143 -9.16 13.58 -4.00
N PHE A 144 -9.23 13.48 -5.32
CA PHE A 144 -8.37 14.25 -6.23
C PHE A 144 -9.00 15.55 -6.70
N TYR A 145 -10.33 15.65 -6.73
CA TYR A 145 -11.11 16.73 -7.33
C TYR A 145 -10.74 17.04 -8.79
N PRO A 146 -10.89 16.10 -9.75
CA PRO A 146 -10.49 16.25 -11.16
C PRO A 146 -10.96 17.55 -11.82
N LYS A 147 -12.21 17.96 -11.57
CA LYS A 147 -12.82 19.16 -12.16
C LYS A 147 -12.54 20.45 -11.39
N GLY A 148 -11.98 20.36 -10.19
CA GLY A 148 -11.54 21.53 -9.43
C GLY A 148 -10.39 22.24 -10.14
N TRP A 149 -10.36 23.57 -10.07
CA TRP A 149 -9.17 24.34 -10.44
C TRP A 149 -7.96 23.99 -9.56
N ILE A 150 -6.76 24.16 -10.11
CA ILE A 150 -5.51 24.03 -9.35
C ILE A 150 -5.00 25.42 -8.93
N PHE A 151 -4.48 25.51 -7.71
CA PHE A 151 -3.80 26.70 -7.21
C PHE A 151 -2.34 26.76 -7.69
N ARG A 152 -1.79 27.97 -7.84
CA ARG A 152 -0.38 28.16 -8.25
C ARG A 152 0.61 27.48 -7.32
N GLY A 153 0.34 27.50 -6.01
CA GLY A 153 1.15 26.77 -5.03
C GLY A 153 1.17 25.27 -5.29
N GLU A 154 0.02 24.67 -5.59
CA GLU A 154 -0.07 23.24 -5.92
C GLU A 154 0.68 22.93 -7.21
N LEU A 155 0.50 23.76 -8.25
CA LEU A 155 1.21 23.61 -9.51
C LEU A 155 2.73 23.67 -9.32
N ALA A 156 3.24 24.60 -8.50
CA ALA A 156 4.66 24.69 -8.19
C ALA A 156 5.20 23.40 -7.55
N THR A 157 4.44 22.81 -6.62
CA THR A 157 4.81 21.52 -6.02
C THR A 157 4.88 20.42 -7.07
N TRP A 158 3.85 20.30 -7.93
CA TRP A 158 3.82 19.27 -8.97
C TRP A 158 4.96 19.45 -9.96
N ILE A 159 5.28 20.67 -10.36
CA ILE A 159 6.41 20.97 -11.26
C ILE A 159 7.73 20.59 -10.62
N ALA A 160 7.98 21.03 -9.38
CA ALA A 160 9.23 20.76 -8.70
C ALA A 160 9.48 19.25 -8.55
N LYS A 161 8.44 18.49 -8.20
CA LYS A 161 8.50 17.02 -8.13
C LYS A 161 8.70 16.38 -9.51
N ALA A 162 7.89 16.76 -10.49
CA ALA A 162 7.95 16.23 -11.86
C ALA A 162 9.32 16.44 -12.54
N THR A 163 10.00 17.54 -12.20
CA THR A 163 11.31 17.90 -12.76
C THR A 163 12.48 17.54 -11.85
N GLY A 164 12.22 16.93 -10.68
CA GLY A 164 13.26 16.52 -9.73
C GLY A 164 14.06 17.68 -9.16
N LEU A 165 13.47 18.88 -9.05
CA LEU A 165 14.15 20.03 -8.45
C LEU A 165 14.48 19.74 -6.99
N LYS A 166 15.72 20.06 -6.59
CA LYS A 166 16.15 19.97 -5.21
C LYS A 166 15.46 21.06 -4.39
N THR A 167 14.80 20.66 -3.32
CA THR A 167 14.18 21.56 -2.36
C THR A 167 15.03 21.66 -1.10
N PHE A 168 14.96 22.81 -0.44
CA PHE A 168 15.73 23.09 0.78
C PHE A 168 14.83 23.79 1.80
N MET A 169 15.19 23.67 3.08
CA MET A 169 14.55 24.47 4.13
C MET A 169 14.78 25.96 3.86
N GLN A 170 13.69 26.72 3.89
CA GLN A 170 13.71 28.14 3.60
C GLN A 170 14.20 28.92 4.82
N LYS A 171 15.10 29.89 4.58
CA LYS A 171 15.61 30.79 5.63
C LYS A 171 14.88 32.14 5.66
N VAL A 172 14.18 32.46 4.58
CA VAL A 172 13.38 33.67 4.38
C VAL A 172 12.16 33.29 3.55
N ASP A 173 11.12 34.11 3.63
CA ASP A 173 9.90 33.95 2.85
C ASP A 173 10.23 34.06 1.35
N PRO A 174 9.89 33.05 0.51
CA PRO A 174 10.12 33.12 -0.94
C PRO A 174 9.39 34.28 -1.64
N ALA A 175 8.25 34.70 -1.08
CA ALA A 175 7.46 35.85 -1.47
C ALA A 175 6.62 36.32 -0.27
N PRO A 176 6.10 37.56 -0.24
CA PRO A 176 5.32 38.09 0.89
C PRO A 176 4.11 37.23 1.29
N ASP A 177 3.46 36.58 0.33
CA ASP A 177 2.32 35.68 0.52
C ASP A 177 2.71 34.20 0.64
N VAL A 178 4.01 33.90 0.70
CA VAL A 178 4.56 32.55 0.88
C VAL A 178 5.44 32.53 2.12
N PRO A 179 4.87 32.31 3.31
CA PRO A 179 5.65 32.18 4.54
C PRO A 179 6.67 31.03 4.43
N LEU A 180 7.87 31.21 4.98
CA LEU A 180 8.96 30.21 4.92
C LEU A 180 8.59 28.87 5.56
N ASN A 181 7.66 28.88 6.52
CA ASN A 181 7.14 27.70 7.22
C ASN A 181 5.95 27.07 6.51
N HIS A 182 5.44 27.66 5.42
CA HIS A 182 4.43 27.03 4.60
C HIS A 182 5.05 25.81 3.90
N TRP A 183 4.39 24.65 3.95
CA TRP A 183 4.96 23.40 3.43
C TRP A 183 5.26 23.43 1.93
N ARG A 184 4.59 24.31 1.16
CA ARG A 184 4.88 24.56 -0.27
C ARG A 184 6.07 25.49 -0.53
N ALA A 185 6.55 26.24 0.47
CA ALA A 185 7.61 27.23 0.30
C ALA A 185 8.89 26.66 -0.34
N PRO A 186 9.38 25.46 0.02
CA PRO A 186 10.55 24.86 -0.62
C PRO A 186 10.37 24.60 -2.12
N PHE A 187 9.18 24.15 -2.53
CA PHE A 187 8.87 23.85 -3.94
C PHE A 187 8.67 25.10 -4.77
N ILE A 188 7.97 26.09 -4.21
CA ILE A 188 7.77 27.40 -4.82
C ILE A 188 9.12 28.07 -5.07
N LYS A 189 9.99 28.11 -4.04
CA LYS A 189 11.33 28.67 -4.17
C LYS A 189 12.13 27.97 -5.28
N ALA A 190 12.12 26.64 -5.31
CA ALA A 190 12.82 25.88 -6.33
C ALA A 190 12.33 26.22 -7.75
N CYS A 191 11.01 26.36 -7.95
CA CYS A 191 10.43 26.76 -9.24
C CYS A 191 10.77 28.20 -9.65
N LEU A 192 10.86 29.12 -8.68
CA LEU A 192 11.31 30.50 -8.91
C LEU A 192 12.79 30.53 -9.32
N ASP A 193 13.64 29.80 -8.62
CA ASP A 193 15.08 29.73 -8.90
C ASP A 193 15.38 29.07 -10.26
N ALA A 194 14.62 28.04 -10.61
CA ALA A 194 14.70 27.41 -11.93
C ALA A 194 14.10 28.29 -13.05
N GLY A 195 13.44 29.39 -12.71
CA GLY A 195 12.79 30.29 -13.67
C GLY A 195 11.54 29.72 -14.34
N TYR A 196 10.99 28.62 -13.83
CA TYR A 196 9.78 27.99 -14.36
C TYR A 196 8.55 28.84 -14.06
N MET A 197 8.43 29.31 -12.82
CA MET A 197 7.37 30.23 -12.37
C MET A 197 7.95 31.59 -12.01
N LYS A 198 7.08 32.61 -11.92
CA LYS A 198 7.46 33.97 -11.59
C LYS A 198 6.48 34.57 -10.59
N ILE A 199 6.99 35.48 -9.77
CA ILE A 199 6.21 36.38 -8.91
C ILE A 199 5.44 37.35 -9.81
N TYR A 200 4.22 37.71 -9.40
CA TYR A 200 3.41 38.70 -10.08
C TYR A 200 3.99 40.12 -9.96
N PRO A 201 3.56 41.08 -10.81
CA PRO A 201 4.04 42.46 -10.76
C PRO A 201 3.76 43.18 -9.44
N ASP A 202 2.79 42.73 -8.65
CA ASP A 202 2.46 43.27 -7.33
C ASP A 202 3.40 42.79 -6.20
N GLY A 203 4.34 41.88 -6.51
CA GLY A 203 5.30 41.32 -5.58
C GLY A 203 4.86 40.01 -4.91
N ASN A 204 3.62 39.54 -5.13
CA ASN A 204 3.13 38.28 -4.58
C ASN A 204 3.35 37.10 -5.53
N PHE A 205 3.46 35.89 -4.98
CA PHE A 205 3.48 34.67 -5.79
C PHE A 205 2.09 34.25 -6.25
N GLY A 206 1.05 34.54 -5.45
CA GLY A 206 -0.32 34.07 -5.65
C GLY A 206 -0.52 32.65 -5.11
N LEU A 207 -0.05 32.35 -3.90
CA LEU A 207 -0.01 30.99 -3.32
C LEU A 207 -1.32 30.20 -3.50
N ASN A 208 -2.45 30.86 -3.26
CA ASN A 208 -3.80 30.28 -3.29
C ASN A 208 -4.63 30.80 -4.48
N ASP A 209 -3.99 31.39 -5.48
CA ASP A 209 -4.70 31.86 -6.67
C ASP A 209 -4.86 30.71 -7.65
N GLY A 210 -6.02 30.62 -8.28
CA GLY A 210 -6.21 29.78 -9.46
C GLY A 210 -5.28 30.23 -10.59
N ILE A 211 -4.75 29.29 -11.37
CA ILE A 211 -3.87 29.60 -12.50
C ILE A 211 -4.58 29.45 -13.84
N MET A 212 -4.40 30.44 -14.72
CA MET A 212 -4.95 30.39 -16.07
C MET A 212 -4.31 29.27 -16.90
N ARG A 213 -5.09 28.72 -17.82
CA ARG A 213 -4.63 27.66 -18.72
C ARG A 213 -3.50 28.12 -19.64
N SER A 214 -3.55 29.36 -20.15
CA SER A 214 -2.46 29.96 -20.95
C SER A 214 -1.16 30.11 -20.16
N GLU A 215 -1.27 30.51 -18.89
CA GLU A 215 -0.12 30.69 -18.01
C GLU A 215 0.52 29.33 -17.68
N THR A 216 -0.29 28.32 -17.38
CA THR A 216 0.21 26.95 -17.11
C THR A 216 0.99 26.39 -18.30
N VAL A 217 0.52 26.61 -19.53
CA VAL A 217 1.25 26.22 -20.74
C VAL A 217 2.55 26.99 -20.91
N THR A 218 2.58 28.26 -20.51
CA THR A 218 3.81 29.06 -20.51
C THR A 218 4.84 28.48 -19.54
N VAL A 219 4.42 28.06 -18.36
CA VAL A 219 5.29 27.39 -17.39
C VAL A 219 5.86 26.10 -17.97
N VAL A 220 5.03 25.28 -18.60
CA VAL A 220 5.46 24.01 -19.21
C VAL A 220 6.42 24.21 -20.39
N ILE A 221 6.22 25.23 -21.21
CA ILE A 221 7.20 25.57 -22.26
C ILE A 221 8.56 25.96 -21.67
N ARG A 222 8.58 26.69 -20.55
CA ARG A 222 9.84 27.03 -19.85
C ARG A 222 10.54 25.78 -19.34
N ILE A 223 9.80 24.83 -18.77
CA ILE A 223 10.33 23.55 -18.27
C ILE A 223 11.02 22.77 -19.39
N VAL A 224 10.37 22.67 -20.55
CA VAL A 224 10.94 21.93 -21.69
C VAL A 224 12.17 22.64 -22.27
N GLY A 225 12.38 23.93 -21.99
CA GLY A 225 13.57 24.69 -22.40
C GLY A 225 13.70 24.86 -23.92
N ASP A 226 12.63 24.58 -24.65
CA ASP A 226 12.65 24.45 -26.10
C ASP A 226 12.42 25.78 -26.83
N LYS A 227 12.88 25.85 -28.09
CA LYS A 227 12.61 26.99 -28.96
C LYS A 227 11.10 27.20 -29.15
N ILE A 228 10.64 28.41 -28.87
CA ILE A 228 9.32 28.90 -29.28
C ILE A 228 9.38 29.16 -30.78
N TYR A 229 8.47 28.56 -31.55
CA TYR A 229 8.42 28.76 -32.99
C TYR A 229 7.91 30.18 -33.30
N PRO A 230 8.63 30.98 -34.10
CA PRO A 230 8.19 32.32 -34.47
C PRO A 230 6.98 32.27 -35.40
N ASP A 231 6.97 31.28 -36.31
CA ASP A 231 5.91 31.06 -37.29
C ASP A 231 4.99 29.94 -36.81
N VAL A 232 3.81 30.33 -36.34
CA VAL A 232 2.78 29.43 -35.84
C VAL A 232 1.52 29.54 -36.71
N LYS A 233 0.93 28.39 -37.03
CA LYS A 233 -0.36 28.34 -37.74
C LYS A 233 -1.49 28.39 -36.73
N LYS A 234 -2.54 29.16 -37.01
CA LYS A 234 -3.75 29.20 -36.18
C LYS A 234 -4.42 27.81 -36.20
N VAL A 235 -4.58 27.20 -35.03
CA VAL A 235 -5.23 25.88 -34.87
C VAL A 235 -6.46 25.96 -33.97
N PHE A 236 -6.40 26.79 -32.93
CA PHE A 236 -7.50 27.01 -31.98
C PHE A 236 -8.32 28.22 -32.42
N SER A 237 -9.65 28.09 -32.42
CA SER A 237 -10.55 29.15 -32.88
C SER A 237 -10.49 30.40 -31.99
N ASP A 238 -10.31 30.18 -30.69
CA ASP A 238 -10.33 31.13 -29.58
C ASP A 238 -8.94 31.65 -29.17
N VAL A 239 -7.88 31.32 -29.92
CA VAL A 239 -6.52 31.87 -29.72
C VAL A 239 -6.14 32.70 -30.95
N PRO A 240 -6.31 34.03 -30.95
CA PRO A 240 -5.84 34.88 -32.04
C PRO A 240 -4.31 34.88 -32.12
N LEU A 241 -3.72 34.94 -33.33
CA LEU A 241 -2.26 34.97 -33.51
C LEU A 241 -1.58 36.21 -32.90
N LEU A 242 -2.34 37.29 -32.69
CA LEU A 242 -1.88 38.53 -32.07
C LEU A 242 -1.90 38.49 -30.53
N LEU A 243 -2.48 37.46 -29.92
CA LEU A 243 -2.45 37.29 -28.47
C LEU A 243 -0.99 37.04 -28.01
N SER A 244 -0.57 37.66 -26.91
CA SER A 244 0.81 37.57 -26.39
C SER A 244 1.26 36.13 -26.18
N GLU A 245 0.37 35.25 -25.70
CA GLU A 245 0.64 33.85 -25.42
C GLU A 245 0.47 32.94 -26.64
N ALA A 246 -0.02 33.45 -27.78
CA ALA A 246 -0.35 32.63 -28.95
C ALA A 246 0.83 31.78 -29.44
N LYS A 247 2.02 32.39 -29.53
CA LYS A 247 3.25 31.69 -29.95
C LYS A 247 3.61 30.54 -29.02
N VAL A 248 3.45 30.74 -27.73
CA VAL A 248 3.72 29.74 -26.69
C VAL A 248 2.72 28.60 -26.79
N ILE A 249 1.41 28.92 -26.84
CA ILE A 249 0.33 27.94 -26.96
C ILE A 249 0.50 27.07 -28.21
N TYR A 250 0.70 27.69 -29.38
CA TYR A 250 0.87 26.92 -30.62
C TYR A 250 2.18 26.14 -30.68
N SER A 251 3.24 26.62 -30.04
CA SER A 251 4.48 25.85 -29.89
C SER A 251 4.27 24.62 -29.02
N ALA A 252 3.55 24.75 -27.89
CA ALA A 252 3.21 23.63 -27.01
C ALA A 252 2.34 22.60 -27.74
N TRP A 253 1.36 23.06 -28.51
CA TRP A 253 0.52 22.17 -29.32
C TRP A 253 1.34 21.41 -30.36
N LYS A 254 2.21 22.09 -31.12
CA LYS A 254 3.08 21.46 -32.13
C LYS A 254 4.04 20.42 -31.53
N LYS A 255 4.44 20.60 -30.27
CA LYS A 255 5.26 19.65 -29.50
C LYS A 255 4.47 18.49 -28.91
N GLY A 256 3.14 18.49 -29.05
CA GLY A 256 2.26 17.46 -28.46
C GLY A 256 2.10 17.58 -26.94
N LEU A 257 2.42 18.75 -26.35
CA LEU A 257 2.25 19.00 -24.91
C LEU A 257 0.80 19.34 -24.56
N ILE A 258 0.04 19.87 -25.51
CA ILE A 258 -1.40 20.19 -25.35
C ILE A 258 -2.20 19.73 -26.56
N GLU A 259 -3.47 19.38 -26.34
CA GLU A 259 -4.43 19.00 -27.40
C GLU A 259 -5.58 20.02 -27.59
N GLY A 260 -5.89 20.84 -26.57
CA GLY A 260 -7.10 21.66 -26.50
C GLY A 260 -8.12 21.10 -25.51
N ILE A 261 -9.29 21.75 -25.39
CA ILE A 261 -10.39 21.31 -24.50
C ILE A 261 -11.49 20.54 -25.24
N SER A 262 -11.47 20.55 -26.57
CA SER A 262 -12.42 19.81 -27.40
C SER A 262 -11.77 19.37 -28.70
N ARG A 263 -12.02 18.11 -29.08
CA ARG A 263 -11.60 17.55 -30.38
C ARG A 263 -12.53 17.97 -31.52
N LYS A 264 -13.81 18.22 -31.21
CA LYS A 264 -14.83 18.61 -32.19
C LYS A 264 -14.74 20.09 -32.54
N HIS A 265 -14.55 20.93 -31.53
CA HIS A 265 -14.31 22.36 -31.69
C HIS A 265 -12.91 22.62 -31.17
N ARG A 266 -11.94 22.88 -32.07
CA ARG A 266 -10.55 23.13 -31.66
C ARG A 266 -10.50 24.44 -30.87
N MET A 267 -10.69 24.32 -29.57
CA MET A 267 -10.68 25.39 -28.58
C MET A 267 -9.59 25.12 -27.55
N PHE A 268 -8.98 26.19 -27.05
CA PHE A 268 -7.97 26.11 -26.02
C PHE A 268 -8.44 26.67 -24.68
N ASP A 269 -9.29 27.69 -24.71
CA ASP A 269 -9.82 28.44 -23.56
C ASP A 269 -8.71 29.03 -22.67
N PRO A 270 -7.96 30.03 -23.18
CA PRO A 270 -6.72 30.50 -22.55
C PRO A 270 -6.93 31.20 -21.20
N ASN A 271 -8.08 31.84 -21.00
CA ASN A 271 -8.29 32.79 -19.89
C ASN A 271 -9.03 32.17 -18.70
N ARG A 272 -9.49 30.92 -18.80
CA ARG A 272 -10.08 30.24 -17.65
C ARG A 272 -9.01 29.59 -16.77
N PHE A 273 -9.37 29.36 -15.52
CA PHE A 273 -8.57 28.55 -14.63
C PHE A 273 -8.51 27.10 -15.11
N ILE A 274 -7.30 26.54 -15.13
CA ILE A 274 -7.07 25.15 -15.52
C ILE A 274 -7.51 24.22 -14.40
N THR A 275 -8.11 23.08 -14.74
CA THR A 275 -8.50 22.10 -13.74
C THR A 275 -7.32 21.18 -13.37
N ARG A 276 -7.46 20.48 -12.24
CA ARG A 276 -6.46 19.51 -11.77
C ARG A 276 -6.27 18.34 -12.73
N GLU A 277 -7.35 17.83 -13.32
CA GLU A 277 -7.25 16.74 -14.32
C GLU A 277 -6.52 17.16 -15.60
N GLU A 278 -6.73 18.42 -16.02
CA GLU A 278 -6.08 18.98 -17.20
C GLU A 278 -4.61 19.22 -16.92
N THR A 279 -4.30 19.71 -15.73
CA THR A 279 -2.92 19.91 -15.26
C THR A 279 -2.18 18.58 -15.17
N ALA A 280 -2.80 17.55 -14.59
CA ALA A 280 -2.24 16.21 -14.53
C ALA A 280 -1.93 15.66 -15.94
N THR A 281 -2.89 15.78 -16.86
CA THR A 281 -2.70 15.36 -18.26
C THR A 281 -1.57 16.12 -18.94
N LEU A 282 -1.40 17.41 -18.64
CA LEU A 282 -0.36 18.25 -19.21
C LEU A 282 1.01 17.88 -18.63
N ILE A 283 1.15 17.72 -17.32
CA ILE A 283 2.40 17.30 -16.67
C ILE A 283 2.82 15.89 -17.12
N ALA A 284 1.88 14.95 -17.23
CA ALA A 284 2.16 13.60 -17.72
C ALA A 284 2.70 13.58 -19.17
N ARG A 285 2.49 14.64 -19.95
CA ARG A 285 3.02 14.77 -21.31
C ARG A 285 4.47 15.29 -21.37
N LEU A 286 5.01 15.81 -20.27
CA LEU A 286 6.41 16.25 -20.21
C LEU A 286 7.34 15.06 -20.52
N PRO A 287 8.39 15.22 -21.35
CA PRO A 287 9.28 14.11 -21.72
C PRO A 287 9.86 13.35 -20.52
N GLY A 288 10.44 14.07 -19.55
CA GLY A 288 11.01 13.45 -18.35
C GLY A 288 9.97 12.77 -17.45
N VAL A 289 8.71 13.22 -17.48
CA VAL A 289 7.62 12.57 -16.75
C VAL A 289 7.15 11.32 -17.48
N LYS A 290 7.07 11.33 -18.80
CA LYS A 290 6.78 10.12 -19.59
C LYS A 290 7.80 9.00 -19.32
N GLU A 291 9.08 9.36 -19.19
CA GLU A 291 10.13 8.43 -18.81
C GLU A 291 9.93 7.86 -17.40
N GLN A 292 9.58 8.72 -16.42
CA GLN A 292 9.24 8.28 -15.06
C GLN A 292 8.02 7.34 -15.06
N ILE A 293 6.97 7.66 -15.83
CA ILE A 293 5.78 6.81 -15.97
C ILE A 293 6.17 5.45 -16.56
N ALA A 294 6.94 5.44 -17.65
CA ALA A 294 7.41 4.19 -18.25
C ALA A 294 8.28 3.37 -17.28
N ASP A 295 9.12 4.02 -16.47
CA ASP A 295 9.97 3.34 -15.49
C ASP A 295 9.15 2.58 -14.44
N GLN A 296 8.00 3.12 -13.99
CA GLN A 296 7.15 2.45 -13.00
C GLN A 296 6.78 1.03 -13.42
N PHE A 297 6.51 0.82 -14.71
CA PHE A 297 6.12 -0.46 -15.29
C PHE A 297 7.31 -1.33 -15.71
N ASP A 298 8.54 -0.85 -15.57
CA ASP A 298 9.74 -1.65 -15.82
C ASP A 298 10.10 -2.47 -14.57
N PHE A 299 9.66 -3.74 -14.58
CA PHE A 299 9.94 -4.72 -13.55
C PHE A 299 11.39 -5.24 -13.56
N SER A 300 12.23 -4.86 -14.52
CA SER A 300 13.64 -5.27 -14.55
C SER A 300 14.52 -4.44 -13.61
N LYS A 301 14.12 -3.20 -13.29
CA LYS A 301 14.92 -2.23 -12.51
C LYS A 301 14.12 -1.55 -11.41
N GLY A 302 14.82 -1.00 -10.42
CA GLY A 302 14.20 -0.26 -9.31
C GLY A 302 13.53 -1.13 -8.25
N TYR A 303 13.87 -2.42 -8.19
CA TYR A 303 13.45 -3.35 -7.13
C TYR A 303 14.70 -3.84 -6.40
N SER A 304 14.82 -3.48 -5.12
CA SER A 304 15.99 -3.69 -4.28
C SER A 304 15.59 -3.71 -2.80
N GLU A 305 16.55 -3.95 -1.91
CA GLU A 305 16.29 -3.96 -0.47
C GLU A 305 15.85 -2.58 0.07
N LYS A 306 16.16 -1.50 -0.65
CA LYS A 306 15.74 -0.12 -0.30
C LYS A 306 14.24 0.10 -0.37
N ASN A 307 13.52 -0.76 -1.09
CA ASN A 307 12.08 -0.70 -1.26
C ASN A 307 11.44 -2.03 -0.91
N TYR A 308 11.91 -2.68 0.15
CA TYR A 308 11.20 -3.80 0.73
C TYR A 308 9.79 -3.39 1.12
N ALA A 309 8.83 -4.27 0.79
CA ALA A 309 7.52 -4.19 1.40
C ALA A 309 7.65 -4.46 2.90
N ASP A 310 6.95 -3.68 3.72
CA ASP A 310 6.93 -3.93 5.15
C ASP A 310 6.16 -5.23 5.40
N VAL A 311 6.79 -6.15 6.14
CA VAL A 311 6.20 -7.46 6.46
C VAL A 311 5.39 -7.33 7.74
N ASN A 312 4.15 -7.78 7.71
CA ASN A 312 3.34 -7.95 8.92
C ASN A 312 2.86 -9.39 9.04
N THR A 313 2.91 -9.91 10.26
CA THR A 313 2.39 -11.23 10.60
C THR A 313 1.19 -11.02 11.51
N ALA A 314 0.02 -11.55 11.14
CA ALA A 314 -1.18 -11.43 11.97
C ALA A 314 -0.94 -11.95 13.40
N PRO A 315 -1.62 -11.39 14.42
CA PRO A 315 -1.62 -11.94 15.76
C PRO A 315 -1.95 -13.44 15.77
N LYS A 316 -1.37 -14.19 16.70
CA LYS A 316 -1.68 -15.62 16.84
C LYS A 316 -2.41 -15.90 18.13
N ILE A 317 -3.58 -16.53 18.05
CA ILE A 317 -4.23 -17.12 19.22
C ILE A 317 -3.55 -18.47 19.50
N VAL A 318 -2.69 -18.50 20.52
CA VAL A 318 -1.90 -19.67 20.92
C VAL A 318 -2.81 -20.78 21.46
N TRP A 319 -3.81 -20.39 22.24
CA TRP A 319 -4.87 -21.27 22.70
C TRP A 319 -6.12 -20.44 23.03
N PHE A 320 -7.28 -21.09 22.98
CA PHE A 320 -8.58 -20.52 23.29
C PHE A 320 -9.41 -21.56 24.04
N TYR A 321 -9.86 -21.24 25.26
CA TYR A 321 -10.65 -22.12 26.14
C TYR A 321 -11.95 -21.46 26.60
N ILE A 322 -12.93 -22.31 26.92
CA ILE A 322 -14.22 -21.92 27.48
C ILE A 322 -14.43 -22.71 28.77
N VAL A 323 -14.70 -22.03 29.89
CA VAL A 323 -14.81 -22.64 31.22
C VAL A 323 -16.14 -22.24 31.87
N PRO A 324 -16.99 -23.20 32.29
CA PRO A 324 -16.87 -24.63 32.05
C PRO A 324 -17.15 -24.99 30.58
N GLU A 325 -16.57 -26.10 30.10
CA GLU A 325 -16.80 -26.62 28.73
C GLU A 325 -18.23 -27.18 28.54
N ARG A 326 -18.95 -27.40 29.64
CA ARG A 326 -20.32 -27.91 29.66
C ARG A 326 -21.22 -27.04 30.53
N ILE A 327 -22.37 -26.64 30.00
CA ILE A 327 -23.41 -25.89 30.71
C ILE A 327 -24.79 -26.52 30.49
N LEU A 328 -25.74 -26.16 31.33
CA LEU A 328 -27.12 -26.63 31.34
C LEU A 328 -28.02 -25.63 30.63
N LYS A 329 -29.00 -26.15 29.91
CA LYS A 329 -30.09 -25.38 29.34
C LYS A 329 -30.97 -24.79 30.43
N ALA A 330 -31.53 -23.61 30.15
CA ALA A 330 -32.45 -22.88 31.03
C ALA A 330 -31.91 -22.55 32.44
N ALA A 331 -30.60 -22.67 32.65
CA ALA A 331 -29.92 -22.29 33.88
C ALA A 331 -28.99 -21.09 33.63
N SER A 332 -29.04 -20.10 34.52
CA SER A 332 -28.09 -18.99 34.48
C SER A 332 -26.75 -19.45 35.03
N GLN A 333 -25.72 -19.46 34.18
CA GLN A 333 -24.39 -19.93 34.52
C GLN A 333 -23.32 -18.93 34.09
N VAL A 334 -22.26 -18.84 34.89
CA VAL A 334 -21.07 -18.05 34.56
C VAL A 334 -20.22 -18.87 33.60
N VAL A 335 -19.84 -18.26 32.49
CA VAL A 335 -18.87 -18.77 31.52
C VAL A 335 -17.71 -17.79 31.44
N LEU A 336 -16.49 -18.34 31.51
CA LEU A 336 -15.24 -17.62 31.33
C LEU A 336 -14.60 -18.07 30.02
N ILE A 337 -14.41 -17.13 29.11
CA ILE A 337 -13.71 -17.31 27.84
C ILE A 337 -12.28 -16.81 28.06
N LYS A 338 -11.26 -17.62 27.73
CA LYS A 338 -9.85 -17.24 27.87
C LYS A 338 -9.12 -17.50 26.55
N ALA A 339 -8.30 -16.56 26.09
CA ALA A 339 -7.47 -16.73 24.90
C ALA A 339 -6.07 -16.16 25.14
N LYS A 340 -5.04 -16.97 24.89
CA LYS A 340 -3.66 -16.47 24.85
C LYS A 340 -3.37 -15.98 23.45
N VAL A 341 -2.99 -14.72 23.35
CA VAL A 341 -2.54 -14.13 22.10
C VAL A 341 -1.03 -13.95 22.16
N LYS A 342 -0.35 -14.27 21.07
CA LYS A 342 1.07 -13.98 20.90
C LYS A 342 1.21 -12.98 19.76
N ASP A 343 1.78 -11.83 20.09
CA ASP A 343 2.37 -10.92 19.11
C ASP A 343 3.78 -11.45 18.78
N TRP A 344 4.03 -11.78 17.52
CA TRP A 344 5.32 -12.33 17.09
C TRP A 344 6.41 -11.25 17.01
N GLN A 345 6.06 -9.97 16.90
CA GLN A 345 7.03 -8.89 16.77
C GLN A 345 7.56 -8.37 18.13
N GLY A 346 7.04 -8.87 19.25
CA GLY A 346 7.52 -8.50 20.59
C GLY A 346 7.22 -7.05 20.99
N TYR A 347 6.35 -6.37 20.24
CA TYR A 347 5.71 -5.13 20.63
C TYR A 347 4.38 -5.49 21.28
N GLU A 348 4.02 -4.91 22.42
CA GLU A 348 2.75 -5.17 23.12
C GLU A 348 1.56 -4.52 22.34
N ASP A 349 1.37 -4.89 21.06
CA ASP A 349 0.59 -4.13 20.06
C ASP A 349 -0.73 -4.79 19.62
N ILE A 350 -1.24 -5.76 20.39
CA ILE A 350 -2.63 -6.23 20.25
C ILE A 350 -3.58 -5.07 20.57
N SER A 351 -4.35 -4.64 19.57
CA SER A 351 -5.28 -3.51 19.70
C SER A 351 -6.58 -3.94 20.37
N VAL A 352 -7.12 -5.08 19.97
CA VAL A 352 -8.36 -5.63 20.52
C VAL A 352 -8.41 -7.14 20.34
N VAL A 353 -9.01 -7.84 21.31
CA VAL A 353 -9.39 -9.25 21.17
C VAL A 353 -10.89 -9.34 21.36
N LYS A 354 -11.57 -10.02 20.44
CA LYS A 354 -13.03 -10.13 20.41
C LYS A 354 -13.46 -11.58 20.32
N VAL A 355 -14.65 -11.87 20.83
CA VAL A 355 -15.31 -13.17 20.65
C VAL A 355 -16.72 -13.00 20.09
N ASP A 356 -17.04 -13.82 19.10
CA ASP A 356 -18.38 -13.90 18.51
C ASP A 356 -19.28 -14.76 19.40
N LEU A 357 -20.26 -14.12 20.05
CA LEU A 357 -21.18 -14.77 20.98
C LEU A 357 -22.57 -15.02 20.36
N ARG A 358 -22.76 -14.86 19.04
CA ARG A 358 -24.08 -15.06 18.41
C ARG A 358 -24.65 -16.45 18.69
N ASP A 359 -23.79 -17.46 18.68
CA ASP A 359 -24.14 -18.85 18.98
C ASP A 359 -24.42 -19.10 20.48
N LEU A 360 -24.22 -18.08 21.33
CA LEU A 360 -24.62 -18.02 22.74
C LEU A 360 -25.59 -16.87 23.01
N TRP A 361 -26.35 -16.44 21.99
CA TRP A 361 -27.35 -15.37 22.08
C TRP A 361 -26.80 -14.02 22.58
N GLY A 362 -25.50 -13.78 22.38
CA GLY A 362 -24.79 -12.54 22.69
C GLY A 362 -24.41 -11.71 21.44
N PRO A 363 -23.68 -10.60 21.62
CA PRO A 363 -23.20 -9.78 20.52
C PRO A 363 -22.09 -10.48 19.70
N PRO A 364 -21.93 -10.12 18.41
CA PRO A 364 -20.94 -10.75 17.53
C PRO A 364 -19.48 -10.33 17.78
N ASP A 365 -19.25 -9.32 18.63
CA ASP A 365 -17.97 -8.62 18.74
C ASP A 365 -17.63 -8.25 20.19
N ALA A 366 -17.97 -9.14 21.14
CA ALA A 366 -17.69 -8.92 22.56
C ALA A 366 -16.19 -8.83 22.83
N GLU A 367 -15.73 -7.73 23.42
CA GLU A 367 -14.31 -7.53 23.72
C GLU A 367 -13.86 -8.38 24.92
N MET A 368 -12.63 -8.89 24.82
CA MET A 368 -11.91 -9.62 25.87
C MET A 368 -10.77 -8.74 26.38
N TYR A 369 -10.40 -8.90 27.65
CA TYR A 369 -9.49 -7.99 28.35
C TYR A 369 -8.33 -8.73 29.03
N ASP A 370 -7.14 -8.13 28.98
CA ASP A 370 -5.89 -8.55 29.65
C ASP A 370 -5.54 -7.49 30.71
N THR A 371 -6.34 -7.43 31.78
CA THR A 371 -6.33 -6.36 32.79
C THR A 371 -6.00 -6.84 34.19
N GLY A 372 -5.87 -8.15 34.43
CA GLY A 372 -5.79 -8.75 35.76
C GLY A 372 -7.12 -8.71 36.53
N GLU A 373 -8.23 -8.49 35.84
CA GLU A 373 -9.60 -8.46 36.39
C GLU A 373 -10.53 -9.37 35.55
N GLU A 374 -11.79 -9.55 35.97
CA GLU A 374 -12.81 -10.32 35.21
C GLU A 374 -12.41 -11.76 34.82
N GLY A 375 -11.59 -12.42 35.64
CA GLY A 375 -11.15 -13.81 35.41
C GLY A 375 -9.80 -13.94 34.70
N ASP A 376 -9.17 -12.81 34.38
CA ASP A 376 -7.74 -12.71 34.12
C ASP A 376 -6.96 -12.65 35.45
N GLU A 377 -5.87 -13.42 35.53
CA GLU A 377 -5.06 -13.58 36.74
C GLU A 377 -3.90 -12.59 36.80
N THR A 378 -3.33 -12.21 35.65
CA THR A 378 -2.13 -11.37 35.58
C THR A 378 -2.26 -10.39 34.42
N ALA A 379 -2.40 -9.10 34.74
CA ALA A 379 -2.48 -8.06 33.74
C ALA A 379 -1.24 -8.02 32.83
N LYS A 380 -1.48 -7.76 31.54
CA LYS A 380 -0.47 -7.60 30.48
C LYS A 380 0.38 -8.84 30.24
N ASP A 381 -0.14 -10.02 30.54
CA ASP A 381 0.57 -11.25 30.25
C ASP A 381 0.23 -11.80 28.85
N SER A 382 -0.66 -11.14 28.10
CA SER A 382 -1.24 -11.57 26.81
C SER A 382 -2.30 -12.67 26.89
N ILE A 383 -2.89 -12.92 28.07
CA ILE A 383 -4.09 -13.73 28.25
C ILE A 383 -5.30 -12.81 28.36
N PHE A 384 -6.13 -12.84 27.33
CA PHE A 384 -7.36 -12.07 27.30
C PHE A 384 -8.50 -12.92 27.84
N THR A 385 -9.36 -12.32 28.66
CA THR A 385 -10.52 -13.00 29.24
C THR A 385 -11.81 -12.22 29.08
N LEU A 386 -12.92 -12.94 29.03
CA LEU A 386 -14.27 -12.38 29.11
C LEU A 386 -15.10 -13.27 30.01
N ARG A 387 -15.61 -12.69 31.10
CA ARG A 387 -16.58 -13.31 32.00
C ARG A 387 -17.98 -12.88 31.61
N LEU A 388 -18.86 -13.85 31.35
CA LEU A 388 -20.25 -13.60 30.99
C LEU A 388 -21.20 -14.53 31.75
N VAL A 389 -22.45 -14.10 31.87
CA VAL A 389 -23.55 -14.93 32.39
C VAL A 389 -24.43 -15.33 31.21
N VAL A 390 -24.59 -16.63 30.98
CA VAL A 390 -25.41 -17.18 29.90
C VAL A 390 -26.59 -17.96 30.47
N SER A 391 -27.71 -17.95 29.75
CA SER A 391 -28.88 -18.79 30.05
C SER A 391 -29.36 -19.45 28.75
N PRO A 392 -28.77 -20.58 28.33
CA PRO A 392 -29.05 -21.18 27.02
C PRO A 392 -30.50 -21.63 26.85
N GLU A 393 -31.10 -21.35 25.70
CA GLU A 393 -32.50 -21.75 25.42
C GLU A 393 -32.62 -23.15 24.79
N ALA A 394 -31.53 -23.66 24.21
CA ALA A 394 -31.49 -24.94 23.51
C ALA A 394 -30.21 -25.73 23.83
N THR A 395 -30.30 -27.06 23.77
CA THR A 395 -29.14 -27.96 23.84
C THR A 395 -28.37 -27.97 22.52
N GLY A 396 -27.07 -28.30 22.57
CA GLY A 396 -26.23 -28.29 21.37
C GLY A 396 -24.73 -28.16 21.64
N THR A 397 -23.98 -27.86 20.60
CA THR A 397 -22.52 -27.63 20.68
C THR A 397 -22.13 -26.40 19.84
N PRO A 398 -22.56 -25.19 20.27
CA PRO A 398 -22.20 -23.95 19.60
C PRO A 398 -20.68 -23.77 19.50
N THR A 399 -20.22 -23.19 18.39
CA THR A 399 -18.79 -22.94 18.13
C THR A 399 -18.55 -21.44 18.14
N LEU A 400 -17.72 -21.00 19.08
CA LEU A 400 -17.33 -19.60 19.21
C LEU A 400 -16.08 -19.34 18.38
N LYS A 401 -15.99 -18.11 17.86
CA LYS A 401 -14.81 -17.59 17.17
C LYS A 401 -14.19 -16.48 18.01
N VAL A 402 -12.91 -16.61 18.34
CA VAL A 402 -12.11 -15.52 18.90
C VAL A 402 -11.27 -14.91 17.79
N THR A 403 -11.19 -13.59 17.76
CA THR A 403 -10.42 -12.81 16.81
C THR A 403 -9.51 -11.85 17.58
N ALA A 404 -8.20 -11.91 17.35
CA ALA A 404 -7.22 -10.98 17.89
C ALA A 404 -6.75 -10.04 16.79
N MET A 405 -6.78 -8.73 17.04
CA MET A 405 -6.43 -7.70 16.08
C MET A 405 -5.20 -6.93 16.53
N ASP A 406 -4.25 -6.66 15.64
CA ASP A 406 -3.15 -5.72 15.91
C ASP A 406 -3.57 -4.26 15.72
N ARG A 407 -2.72 -3.28 16.09
CA ARG A 407 -2.99 -1.84 15.85
C ARG A 407 -3.13 -1.46 14.37
N LYS A 408 -2.77 -2.35 13.45
CA LYS A 408 -2.84 -2.13 12.01
C LYS A 408 -4.06 -2.83 11.38
N GLY A 409 -4.93 -3.43 12.19
CA GLY A 409 -6.21 -4.02 11.76
C GLY A 409 -6.14 -5.48 11.32
N TRP A 410 -5.04 -6.20 11.58
CA TRP A 410 -4.89 -7.60 11.16
C TRP A 410 -5.45 -8.57 12.19
N GLU A 411 -6.30 -9.46 11.71
CA GLU A 411 -7.01 -10.44 12.53
C GLU A 411 -6.34 -11.82 12.48
N GLY A 412 -6.04 -12.38 13.66
CA GLY A 412 -5.83 -13.81 13.86
C GLY A 412 -7.06 -14.43 14.49
N GLU A 413 -7.45 -15.62 14.04
CA GLU A 413 -8.68 -16.27 14.50
C GLU A 413 -8.43 -17.66 15.10
N ALA A 414 -9.27 -18.04 16.06
CA ALA A 414 -9.34 -19.39 16.60
C ALA A 414 -10.80 -19.76 16.93
N TYR A 415 -11.09 -21.05 16.93
CA TYR A 415 -12.43 -21.58 17.20
C TYR A 415 -12.38 -22.57 18.36
N ASN A 416 -13.42 -22.56 19.18
CA ASN A 416 -13.65 -23.58 20.19
C ASN A 416 -15.16 -23.71 20.44
N SER A 417 -15.60 -24.87 20.93
CA SER A 417 -17.01 -25.16 21.14
C SER A 417 -17.33 -25.37 22.61
N ILE A 418 -18.54 -24.99 23.01
CA ILE A 418 -19.09 -25.27 24.35
C ILE A 418 -20.28 -26.21 24.21
N ILE A 419 -20.46 -27.15 25.13
CA ILE A 419 -21.54 -28.15 25.08
C ILE A 419 -22.68 -27.70 26.01
N ILE A 420 -23.89 -27.62 25.48
CA ILE A 420 -25.11 -27.34 26.24
C ILE A 420 -25.92 -28.63 26.36
N VAL A 421 -26.13 -29.09 27.59
CA VAL A 421 -26.91 -30.29 27.92
C VAL A 421 -28.22 -29.91 28.61
N GLU A 422 -29.16 -30.86 28.72
CA GLU A 422 -30.43 -30.65 29.44
C GLU A 422 -30.23 -30.34 30.93
#